data_AF-A0A7X7ZBM8-F1
#
_entry.id   AF-A0A7X7ZBM8-F1
#
_cell.length_a   1.000
_cell.length_b   1.000
_cell.length_c   1.000
_cell.angle_alpha   90.00
_cell.angle_beta   90.00
_cell.angle_gamma   90.00
#
_symmetry.space_group_name_H-M   'P 1'
#
loop_
_entity.id
_entity.type
_entity.pdbx_description
1 polymer ?
#
loop_
_entity_poly.entity_id
_entity_poly.type
_entity_poly.pdbx_seq_one_letter_code
_entity_poly.pdbx_strand_id
1 'polypeptide(L)'
;MLGAVIGDIVGSRFEFANHRSKEFELLHPSCFVTDDSILTFATYDAIANDLLFSEVYKKWTRLYPDKGYGGNFRFWAFSDNMKPYNSYGNGSAMRVSPCGWASDDLPTVLSLAEKSAAATHNHPEGIKGALATAHAVFLARMKHSKQDIKKNIELTYNYSLDFDFDELVRNYRFDVSCQGTVPQALFTFLISDSFEDSLRNAVCIGGDSDTLAAVNGAVAEAFYGIPRDIQNKALVFLDSTLLALLSQFQKQYIR
;
A
#
# COMPACT_ATOMS: atom_id res chain seq x y z
N MET A 1 9.11 2.18 -0.25
CA MET A 1 8.26 1.00 -0.10
C MET A 1 8.19 0.48 1.34
N LEU A 2 9.16 0.80 2.21
CA LEU A 2 9.16 0.31 3.59
C LEU A 2 8.00 0.91 4.40
N GLY A 3 7.53 2.11 4.04
CA GLY A 3 6.37 2.73 4.66
C GLY A 3 5.10 1.93 4.45
N ALA A 4 4.92 1.34 3.26
CA ALA A 4 3.79 0.45 2.98
C ALA A 4 3.86 -0.81 3.85
N VAL A 5 5.05 -1.41 3.95
CA VAL A 5 5.32 -2.58 4.78
C VAL A 5 5.07 -2.30 6.27
N ILE A 6 5.51 -1.13 6.76
CA ILE A 6 5.23 -0.70 8.14
C ILE A 6 3.73 -0.51 8.33
N GLY A 7 3.04 0.12 7.37
CA GLY A 7 1.59 0.31 7.41
C GLY A 7 0.84 -1.00 7.59
N ASP A 8 1.13 -1.99 6.74
CA ASP A 8 0.63 -3.37 6.85
C ASP A 8 0.87 -3.91 8.27
N ILE A 9 2.13 -4.00 8.72
CA ILE A 9 2.50 -4.58 10.01
C ILE A 9 1.74 -3.91 11.17
N VAL A 10 1.61 -2.58 11.14
CA VAL A 10 0.92 -1.81 12.17
C VAL A 10 -0.58 -2.09 12.17
N GLY A 11 -1.19 -2.19 10.98
CA GLY A 11 -2.62 -2.40 10.79
C GLY A 11 -3.08 -3.86 10.96
N SER A 12 -2.19 -4.84 10.80
CA SER A 12 -2.54 -6.27 10.69
C SER A 12 -3.32 -6.82 11.88
N ARG A 13 -3.03 -6.35 13.09
CA ARG A 13 -3.76 -6.79 14.30
C ARG A 13 -5.15 -6.15 14.47
N PHE A 14 -5.50 -5.19 13.62
CA PHE A 14 -6.72 -4.37 13.73
C PHE A 14 -7.70 -4.56 12.57
N GLU A 15 -7.33 -5.32 11.53
CA GLU A 15 -8.16 -5.57 10.33
C GLU A 15 -9.59 -6.00 10.68
N PHE A 16 -9.73 -7.07 11.49
CA PHE A 16 -11.04 -7.59 11.94
C PHE A 16 -11.46 -7.15 13.34
N ALA A 17 -10.64 -6.31 13.99
CA ALA A 17 -10.85 -5.82 15.35
C ALA A 17 -10.38 -4.36 15.45
N ASN A 18 -11.06 -3.47 14.71
CA ASN A 18 -10.61 -2.09 14.53
C ASN A 18 -10.38 -1.36 15.87
N HIS A 19 -9.23 -0.69 15.96
CA HIS A 19 -8.86 0.14 17.10
C HIS A 19 -9.16 1.60 16.79
N ARG A 20 -10.34 2.07 17.21
CA ARG A 20 -10.89 3.41 16.94
C ARG A 20 -10.26 4.51 17.81
N SER A 21 -8.94 4.48 17.95
CA SER A 21 -8.15 5.43 18.74
C SER A 21 -6.74 5.55 18.16
N LYS A 22 -6.14 6.73 18.29
CA LYS A 22 -4.72 6.93 17.97
C LYS A 22 -3.79 6.31 19.02
N GLU A 23 -4.28 6.00 20.22
CA GLU A 23 -3.47 5.52 21.34
C GLU A 23 -3.26 4.01 21.27
N PHE A 24 -2.11 3.59 20.74
CA PHE A 24 -1.67 2.20 20.70
C PHE A 24 -0.16 2.08 20.51
N GLU A 25 0.42 0.92 20.86
CA GLU A 25 1.83 0.64 20.56
C GLU A 25 2.01 0.37 19.06
N LEU A 26 2.75 1.21 18.32
CA LEU A 26 2.81 1.16 16.85
C LEU A 26 3.23 -0.22 16.32
N LEU A 27 4.39 -0.74 16.77
CA LEU A 27 4.98 -2.00 16.32
C LEU A 27 5.01 -3.02 17.48
N HIS A 28 3.83 -3.52 17.85
CA HIS A 28 3.66 -4.49 18.94
C HIS A 28 4.08 -5.91 18.52
N PRO A 29 4.54 -6.80 19.42
CA PRO A 29 4.96 -8.16 19.08
C PRO A 29 3.90 -9.06 18.41
N SER A 30 2.61 -8.70 18.53
CA SER A 30 1.51 -9.41 17.85
C SER A 30 1.25 -8.94 16.43
N CYS A 31 1.94 -7.91 15.96
CA CYS A 31 1.90 -7.47 14.57
C CYS A 31 2.58 -8.53 13.69
N PHE A 32 2.25 -8.53 12.41
CA PHE A 32 2.79 -9.46 11.44
C PHE A 32 2.61 -8.92 10.03
N VAL A 33 3.47 -9.37 9.12
CA VAL A 33 3.35 -9.11 7.67
C VAL A 33 2.18 -9.89 7.08
N THR A 34 1.34 -9.22 6.28
CA THR A 34 0.25 -9.80 5.47
C THR A 34 0.60 -9.87 3.97
N ASP A 35 -0.38 -10.12 3.10
CA ASP A 35 -0.22 -10.14 1.67
C ASP A 35 0.12 -8.77 1.08
N ASP A 36 -0.22 -7.68 1.76
CA ASP A 36 0.16 -6.31 1.42
C ASP A 36 1.67 -6.17 1.24
N SER A 37 2.45 -6.53 2.28
CA SER A 37 3.90 -6.48 2.17
C SER A 37 4.42 -7.53 1.19
N ILE A 38 3.93 -8.77 1.24
CA ILE A 38 4.44 -9.83 0.35
C ILE A 38 4.29 -9.41 -1.11
N LEU A 39 3.13 -8.88 -1.48
CA LEU A 39 2.88 -8.42 -2.84
C LEU A 39 3.57 -7.09 -3.13
N THR A 40 3.84 -6.23 -2.14
CA THR A 40 4.74 -5.07 -2.31
C THR A 40 6.15 -5.51 -2.71
N PHE A 41 6.71 -6.50 -2.01
CA PHE A 41 8.01 -7.07 -2.36
C PHE A 41 7.98 -7.75 -3.73
N ALA A 42 6.90 -8.46 -4.07
CA ALA A 42 6.71 -9.06 -5.38
C ALA A 42 6.63 -8.00 -6.50
N THR A 43 5.96 -6.87 -6.27
CA THR A 43 5.93 -5.74 -7.22
C THR A 43 7.33 -5.20 -7.47
N TYR A 44 8.13 -5.04 -6.40
CA TYR A 44 9.52 -4.61 -6.55
C TYR A 44 10.37 -5.65 -7.30
N ASP A 45 10.28 -6.93 -6.95
CA ASP A 45 11.00 -8.03 -7.64
C ASP A 45 10.69 -8.04 -9.15
N ALA A 46 9.42 -7.85 -9.51
CA ALA A 46 9.01 -7.76 -10.91
C ALA A 46 9.65 -6.56 -11.64
N ILE A 47 9.66 -5.38 -11.02
CA ILE A 47 10.25 -4.17 -11.61
C ILE A 47 11.77 -4.30 -11.73
N ALA A 48 12.45 -4.73 -10.66
CA ALA A 48 13.90 -4.79 -10.59
C ALA A 48 14.50 -5.77 -11.60
N ASN A 49 13.75 -6.83 -11.94
CA ASN A 49 14.19 -7.90 -12.82
C ASN A 49 13.46 -7.93 -14.17
N ASP A 50 12.65 -6.91 -14.49
CA ASP A 50 11.83 -6.81 -15.71
C ASP A 50 11.01 -8.08 -15.98
N LEU A 51 10.35 -8.59 -14.93
CA LEU A 51 9.56 -9.82 -14.97
C LEU A 51 8.06 -9.53 -15.12
N LEU A 52 7.33 -10.53 -15.60
CA LEU A 52 5.88 -10.45 -15.71
C LEU A 52 5.23 -10.45 -14.31
N PHE A 53 4.53 -9.36 -13.97
CA PHE A 53 3.89 -9.19 -12.65
C PHE A 53 3.04 -10.39 -12.21
N SER A 54 2.26 -10.98 -13.11
CA SER A 54 1.40 -12.13 -12.78
C SER A 54 2.19 -13.37 -12.38
N GLU A 55 3.35 -13.63 -12.99
CA GLU A 55 4.21 -14.76 -12.63
C GLU A 55 4.85 -14.53 -11.25
N VAL A 56 5.34 -13.31 -11.02
CA VAL A 56 5.98 -12.93 -9.76
C VAL A 56 4.96 -12.97 -8.61
N TYR A 57 3.76 -12.42 -8.79
CA TYR A 57 2.70 -12.52 -7.77
C TYR A 57 2.35 -13.95 -7.42
N LYS A 58 2.24 -14.85 -8.40
CA LYS A 58 2.02 -16.29 -8.14
C LYS A 58 3.17 -16.92 -7.38
N LYS A 59 4.41 -16.70 -7.84
CA LYS A 59 5.63 -17.22 -7.21
C LYS A 59 5.69 -16.82 -5.73
N TRP A 60 5.53 -15.53 -5.44
CA TRP A 60 5.60 -14.99 -4.09
C TRP A 60 4.46 -15.46 -3.20
N THR A 61 3.23 -15.50 -3.73
CA THR A 61 2.07 -16.02 -3.00
C THR A 61 2.23 -17.49 -2.63
N ARG A 62 2.81 -18.31 -3.52
CA ARG A 62 3.07 -19.73 -3.25
C ARG A 62 4.22 -19.93 -2.26
N LEU A 63 5.18 -19.00 -2.23
CA LEU A 63 6.28 -19.01 -1.25
C LEU A 63 5.80 -18.62 0.15
N TYR A 64 4.80 -17.74 0.25
CA TYR A 64 4.21 -17.28 1.50
C TYR A 64 2.70 -17.52 1.55
N PRO A 65 2.20 -18.77 1.54
CA PRO A 65 0.80 -19.09 1.28
C PRO A 65 -0.21 -18.58 2.32
N ASP A 66 0.22 -18.37 3.56
CA ASP A 66 -0.64 -18.14 4.73
C ASP A 66 -0.53 -16.69 5.24
N LYS A 67 -0.77 -15.74 4.33
CA LYS A 67 -0.54 -14.30 4.56
C LYS A 67 -1.75 -13.38 4.45
N GLY A 68 -2.97 -13.91 4.33
CA GLY A 68 -4.19 -13.07 4.36
C GLY A 68 -4.85 -12.84 3.00
N TYR A 69 -4.28 -13.36 1.91
CA TYR A 69 -4.80 -13.15 0.54
C TYR A 69 -6.32 -13.30 0.41
N GLY A 70 -6.95 -12.28 -0.17
CA GLY A 70 -8.35 -12.32 -0.54
C GLY A 70 -8.72 -13.55 -1.38
N GLY A 71 -9.88 -14.16 -1.12
CA GLY A 71 -10.22 -15.50 -1.63
C GLY A 71 -10.09 -15.68 -3.14
N ASN A 72 -10.55 -14.71 -3.95
CA ASN A 72 -10.40 -14.75 -5.41
C ASN A 72 -8.94 -14.65 -5.87
N PHE A 73 -8.15 -13.79 -5.22
CA PHE A 73 -6.72 -13.67 -5.50
C PHE A 73 -6.01 -14.97 -5.17
N ARG A 74 -6.28 -15.54 -3.99
CA ARG A 74 -5.71 -16.81 -3.56
C ARG A 74 -6.04 -17.93 -4.54
N PHE A 75 -7.31 -18.07 -4.94
CA PHE A 75 -7.71 -19.06 -5.95
C PHE A 75 -6.93 -18.88 -7.27
N TRP A 76 -6.85 -17.64 -7.77
CA TRP A 76 -6.09 -17.32 -8.98
C TRP A 76 -4.60 -17.67 -8.82
N ALA A 77 -3.99 -17.35 -7.68
CA ALA A 77 -2.55 -17.51 -7.45
C ALA A 77 -2.12 -19.00 -7.42
N PHE A 78 -2.98 -19.87 -6.89
CA PHE A 78 -2.74 -21.32 -6.86
C PHE A 78 -3.23 -22.07 -8.10
N SER A 79 -3.89 -21.39 -9.04
CA SER A 79 -4.27 -21.95 -10.34
C SER A 79 -3.15 -21.80 -11.38
N ASP A 80 -3.27 -22.49 -12.52
CA ASP A 80 -2.42 -22.27 -13.69
C ASP A 80 -2.90 -21.10 -14.57
N ASN A 81 -4.07 -20.52 -14.28
CA ASN A 81 -4.65 -19.46 -15.09
C ASN A 81 -3.92 -18.12 -14.91
N MET A 82 -3.30 -17.59 -15.97
CA MET A 82 -2.58 -16.31 -15.93
C MET A 82 -3.44 -15.08 -16.20
N LYS A 83 -4.71 -15.26 -16.59
CA LYS A 83 -5.62 -14.15 -16.87
C LYS A 83 -6.10 -13.48 -15.57
N PRO A 84 -6.28 -12.16 -15.55
CA PRO A 84 -6.89 -11.47 -14.42
C PRO A 84 -8.38 -11.82 -14.32
N TYR A 85 -8.98 -11.50 -13.17
CA TYR A 85 -10.34 -11.93 -12.81
C TYR A 85 -11.29 -10.77 -12.50
N ASN A 86 -11.07 -9.60 -13.13
CA ASN A 86 -11.94 -8.42 -13.09
C ASN A 86 -12.23 -7.89 -11.67
N SER A 87 -11.23 -7.94 -10.79
CA SER A 87 -11.35 -7.42 -9.43
C SER A 87 -11.26 -5.90 -9.37
N TYR A 88 -12.13 -5.28 -8.57
CA TYR A 88 -12.09 -3.86 -8.18
C TYR A 88 -11.52 -3.63 -6.78
N GLY A 89 -11.02 -4.70 -6.15
CA GLY A 89 -10.50 -4.67 -4.78
C GLY A 89 -9.25 -3.80 -4.60
N ASN A 90 -9.03 -3.35 -3.36
CA ASN A 90 -7.89 -2.53 -2.93
C ASN A 90 -6.54 -3.25 -3.00
N GLY A 91 -6.53 -4.57 -3.21
CA GLY A 91 -5.32 -5.36 -3.33
C GLY A 91 -4.37 -4.94 -4.45
N SER A 92 -4.85 -4.22 -5.47
CA SER A 92 -3.97 -3.57 -6.47
C SER A 92 -3.26 -2.33 -5.91
N ALA A 93 -3.93 -1.54 -5.08
CA ALA A 93 -3.39 -0.32 -4.48
C ALA A 93 -2.39 -0.62 -3.35
N MET A 94 -2.67 -1.63 -2.52
CA MET A 94 -1.84 -1.97 -1.36
C MET A 94 -0.38 -2.29 -1.71
N ARG A 95 -0.17 -2.88 -2.90
CA ARG A 95 1.14 -3.40 -3.35
C ARG A 95 1.88 -2.53 -4.34
N VAL A 96 1.30 -1.42 -4.79
CA VAL A 96 1.80 -0.66 -5.95
C VAL A 96 2.91 0.32 -5.60
N SER A 97 3.18 0.52 -4.30
CA SER A 97 4.11 1.56 -3.84
C SER A 97 5.49 1.56 -4.53
N PRO A 98 6.12 0.41 -4.88
CA PRO A 98 7.42 0.43 -5.58
C PRO A 98 7.36 1.09 -6.96
N CYS A 99 6.23 1.04 -7.66
CA CYS A 99 6.06 1.72 -8.95
C CYS A 99 6.29 3.23 -8.81
N GLY A 100 5.81 3.85 -7.72
CA GLY A 100 6.00 5.28 -7.43
C GLY A 100 7.46 5.68 -7.20
N TRP A 101 8.36 4.71 -6.96
CA TRP A 101 9.78 4.95 -6.79
C TRP A 101 10.62 4.63 -8.04
N ALA A 102 10.06 3.91 -9.00
CA ALA A 102 10.80 3.25 -10.07
C ALA A 102 11.39 4.22 -11.11
N SER A 103 10.83 5.41 -11.26
CA SER A 103 11.23 6.42 -12.24
C SER A 103 10.94 7.84 -11.75
N ASP A 104 11.69 8.82 -12.26
CA ASP A 104 11.39 10.26 -12.11
C ASP A 104 10.44 10.77 -13.22
N ASP A 105 10.00 9.88 -14.12
CA ASP A 105 9.01 10.16 -15.16
C ASP A 105 7.64 9.59 -14.78
N LEU A 106 6.65 10.48 -14.59
CA LEU A 106 5.30 10.11 -14.17
C LEU A 106 4.60 9.14 -15.15
N PRO A 107 4.61 9.36 -16.49
CA PRO A 107 4.07 8.37 -17.44
C PRO A 107 4.65 6.96 -17.27
N THR A 108 5.96 6.83 -17.03
CA THR A 108 6.61 5.55 -16.74
C THR A 108 6.08 4.92 -15.45
N VAL A 109 5.97 5.72 -14.37
CA VAL A 109 5.40 5.26 -13.09
C VAL A 109 3.96 4.75 -13.26
N LEU A 110 3.12 5.51 -13.96
CA LEU A 110 1.72 5.14 -14.20
C LEU A 110 1.61 3.90 -15.09
N SER A 111 2.47 3.74 -16.09
CA SER A 111 2.51 2.54 -16.93
C SER A 111 2.86 1.29 -16.12
N LEU A 112 3.84 1.37 -15.21
CA LEU A 112 4.18 0.26 -14.32
C LEU A 112 3.03 -0.07 -13.36
N ALA A 113 2.41 0.95 -12.77
CA ALA A 113 1.28 0.78 -11.86
C ALA A 113 0.07 0.14 -12.56
N GLU A 114 -0.25 0.54 -13.79
CA GLU A 114 -1.31 -0.05 -14.60
C GLU A 114 -1.02 -1.54 -14.90
N LYS A 115 0.19 -1.86 -15.37
CA LYS A 115 0.60 -3.25 -15.64
C LYS A 115 0.53 -4.12 -14.38
N SER A 116 0.98 -3.58 -13.24
CA SER A 116 0.92 -4.23 -11.93
C SER A 116 -0.52 -4.50 -11.47
N ALA A 117 -1.43 -3.54 -11.66
CA ALA A 117 -2.84 -3.70 -11.32
C ALA A 117 -3.54 -4.69 -12.26
N ALA A 118 -3.38 -4.51 -13.57
CA ALA A 118 -4.04 -5.31 -14.61
C ALA A 118 -3.67 -6.80 -14.59
N ALA A 119 -2.56 -7.18 -13.93
CA ALA A 119 -2.21 -8.57 -13.69
C ALA A 119 -3.28 -9.36 -12.91
N THR A 120 -4.09 -8.69 -12.07
CA THR A 120 -5.16 -9.33 -11.28
C THR A 120 -6.45 -8.52 -11.19
N HIS A 121 -6.35 -7.19 -11.16
CA HIS A 121 -7.44 -6.24 -10.92
C HIS A 121 -7.70 -5.39 -12.17
N ASN A 122 -8.08 -6.03 -13.28
CA ASN A 122 -8.33 -5.35 -14.55
C ASN A 122 -9.70 -4.62 -14.63
N HIS A 123 -10.40 -4.47 -13.51
CA HIS A 123 -11.56 -3.59 -13.42
C HIS A 123 -11.10 -2.12 -13.37
N PRO A 124 -11.83 -1.15 -13.98
CA PRO A 124 -11.45 0.26 -13.96
C PRO A 124 -11.13 0.81 -12.56
N GLU A 125 -11.97 0.52 -11.55
CA GLU A 125 -11.72 0.93 -10.16
C GLU A 125 -10.45 0.29 -9.55
N GLY A 126 -10.15 -0.96 -9.90
CA GLY A 126 -8.94 -1.65 -9.45
C GLY A 126 -7.68 -1.00 -10.00
N ILE A 127 -7.67 -0.67 -11.29
CA ILE A 127 -6.58 0.07 -11.94
C ILE A 127 -6.48 1.49 -11.35
N LYS A 128 -7.62 2.18 -11.22
CA LYS A 128 -7.68 3.56 -10.73
C LYS A 128 -7.08 3.72 -9.33
N GLY A 129 -7.38 2.80 -8.39
CA GLY A 129 -6.80 2.84 -7.05
C GLY A 129 -5.29 2.66 -7.03
N ALA A 130 -4.76 1.77 -7.87
CA ALA A 130 -3.32 1.56 -8.02
C ALA A 130 -2.62 2.77 -8.65
N LEU A 131 -3.21 3.35 -9.71
CA LEU A 131 -2.71 4.56 -10.33
C LEU A 131 -2.69 5.74 -9.35
N ALA A 132 -3.79 5.97 -8.62
CA ALA A 132 -3.88 7.04 -7.64
C ALA A 132 -2.83 6.90 -6.53
N THR A 133 -2.64 5.68 -6.03
CA THR A 133 -1.64 5.40 -4.98
C THR A 133 -0.22 5.63 -5.49
N ALA A 134 0.14 5.09 -6.65
CA ALA A 134 1.47 5.28 -7.24
C ALA A 134 1.75 6.75 -7.58
N HIS A 135 0.74 7.47 -8.09
CA HIS A 135 0.83 8.91 -8.37
C HIS A 135 1.04 9.73 -7.09
N ALA A 136 0.32 9.42 -6.01
CA ALA A 136 0.50 10.09 -4.72
C ALA A 136 1.92 9.86 -4.16
N VAL A 137 2.43 8.62 -4.23
CA VAL A 137 3.81 8.30 -3.85
C VAL A 137 4.81 9.09 -4.70
N PHE A 138 4.62 9.15 -6.01
CA PHE A 138 5.47 9.93 -6.92
C PHE A 138 5.49 11.41 -6.54
N LEU A 139 4.33 12.04 -6.40
CA LEU A 139 4.25 13.48 -6.06
C LEU A 139 4.90 13.77 -4.70
N ALA A 140 4.66 12.92 -3.70
CA ALA A 140 5.27 13.04 -2.39
C ALA A 140 6.80 12.98 -2.47
N ARG A 141 7.37 12.00 -3.20
CA ARG A 141 8.82 11.87 -3.38
C ARG A 141 9.43 13.06 -4.13
N MET A 142 8.67 13.64 -5.06
CA MET A 142 9.05 14.83 -5.83
C MET A 142 8.85 16.13 -5.03
N LYS A 143 8.56 16.03 -3.72
CA LYS A 143 8.43 17.14 -2.77
C LYS A 143 7.28 18.11 -3.09
N HIS A 144 6.23 17.63 -3.76
CA HIS A 144 5.00 18.40 -3.90
C HIS A 144 4.32 18.58 -2.55
N SER A 145 3.59 19.68 -2.39
CA SER A 145 2.82 19.93 -1.17
C SER A 145 1.64 18.95 -1.05
N LYS A 146 1.15 18.72 0.18
CA LYS A 146 -0.08 17.95 0.40
C LYS A 146 -1.28 18.49 -0.38
N GLN A 147 -1.36 19.82 -0.53
CA GLN A 147 -2.42 20.45 -1.30
C GLN A 147 -2.32 20.11 -2.80
N ASP A 148 -1.11 20.07 -3.34
CA ASP A 148 -0.88 19.66 -4.73
C ASP A 148 -1.19 18.17 -4.93
N ILE A 149 -0.77 17.32 -3.99
CA ILE A 149 -1.11 15.89 -4.02
C ILE A 149 -2.63 15.72 -4.05
N LYS A 150 -3.34 16.34 -3.10
CA LYS A 150 -4.81 16.31 -3.03
C LYS A 150 -5.45 16.70 -4.35
N LYS A 151 -5.09 17.88 -4.86
CA LYS A 151 -5.64 18.43 -6.11
C LYS A 151 -5.40 17.51 -7.31
N ASN A 152 -4.19 16.97 -7.46
CA ASN A 152 -3.86 16.09 -8.60
C ASN A 152 -4.65 14.79 -8.54
N ILE A 153 -4.80 14.19 -7.35
CA ILE A 153 -5.57 12.96 -7.19
C ILE A 153 -7.06 13.20 -7.45
N GLU A 154 -7.63 14.26 -6.89
CA GLU A 154 -9.05 14.64 -7.10
C GLU A 154 -9.34 14.87 -8.59
N LEU A 155 -8.52 15.68 -9.27
CA LEU A 155 -8.75 16.02 -10.68
C LEU A 155 -8.55 14.84 -11.63
N THR A 156 -7.59 13.96 -11.33
CA THR A 156 -7.19 12.89 -12.27
C THR A 156 -8.05 11.63 -12.10
N TYR A 157 -8.42 11.29 -10.86
CA TYR A 157 -9.07 10.02 -10.54
C TYR A 157 -10.50 10.18 -10.00
N ASN A 158 -10.97 11.42 -9.84
CA ASN A 158 -12.29 11.72 -9.29
C ASN A 158 -12.53 11.05 -7.92
N TYR A 159 -11.48 10.99 -7.11
CA TYR A 159 -11.56 10.58 -5.71
C TYR A 159 -11.70 11.82 -4.84
N SER A 160 -12.84 11.95 -4.15
CA SER A 160 -13.01 12.98 -3.13
C SER A 160 -12.11 12.67 -1.94
N LEU A 161 -11.24 13.62 -1.56
CA LEU A 161 -10.40 13.50 -0.37
C LEU A 161 -10.83 14.46 0.74
N ASP A 162 -11.97 15.12 0.58
CA ASP A 162 -12.59 15.97 1.60
C ASP A 162 -13.49 15.11 2.51
N PHE A 163 -12.92 14.62 3.60
CA PHE A 163 -13.64 13.88 4.63
C PHE A 163 -13.61 14.63 5.97
N ASP A 164 -14.58 14.33 6.83
CA ASP A 164 -14.51 14.65 8.25
C ASP A 164 -13.88 13.47 9.00
N PHE A 165 -12.78 13.72 9.72
CA PHE A 165 -12.05 12.66 10.41
C PHE A 165 -12.90 11.98 11.49
N ASP A 166 -13.64 12.75 12.28
CA ASP A 166 -14.47 12.21 13.37
C ASP A 166 -15.65 11.39 12.82
N GLU A 167 -16.19 11.79 11.67
CA GLU A 167 -17.20 11.03 10.95
C GLU A 167 -16.65 9.69 10.45
N LEU A 168 -15.45 9.67 9.86
CA LEU A 168 -14.80 8.41 9.46
C LEU A 168 -14.56 7.50 10.68
N VAL A 169 -14.05 8.04 11.79
CA VAL A 169 -13.87 7.26 13.03
C VAL A 169 -15.19 6.63 13.49
N ARG A 170 -16.31 7.34 13.41
CA ARG A 170 -17.63 6.81 13.81
C ARG A 170 -18.23 5.83 12.81
N ASN A 171 -18.12 6.11 11.51
CA ASN A 171 -18.99 5.52 10.49
C ASN A 171 -18.28 4.65 9.45
N TYR A 172 -16.98 4.83 9.23
CA TYR A 172 -16.24 4.03 8.25
C TYR A 172 -16.18 2.57 8.69
N ARG A 173 -16.34 1.62 7.76
CA ARG A 173 -16.41 0.18 8.04
C ARG A 173 -15.50 -0.57 7.08
N PHE A 174 -15.32 -1.86 7.35
CA PHE A 174 -14.52 -2.75 6.52
C PHE A 174 -15.00 -2.71 5.07
N ASP A 175 -14.10 -2.30 4.18
CA ASP A 175 -14.34 -2.16 2.74
C ASP A 175 -13.05 -2.55 2.02
N VAL A 176 -13.15 -3.55 1.16
CA VAL A 176 -12.01 -4.10 0.41
C VAL A 176 -11.93 -3.57 -1.01
N SER A 177 -12.69 -2.53 -1.36
CA SER A 177 -12.69 -1.90 -2.68
C SER A 177 -11.67 -0.76 -2.76
N CYS A 178 -11.11 -0.53 -3.96
CA CYS A 178 -10.20 0.59 -4.17
C CYS A 178 -10.84 1.94 -3.80
N GLN A 179 -12.07 2.19 -4.25
CA GLN A 179 -12.81 3.43 -3.99
C GLN A 179 -13.25 3.59 -2.54
N GLY A 180 -13.38 2.49 -1.81
CA GLY A 180 -13.70 2.48 -0.38
C GLY A 180 -12.48 2.55 0.52
N THR A 181 -11.25 2.40 0.01
CA THR A 181 -10.02 2.39 0.82
C THR A 181 -9.04 3.51 0.45
N VAL A 182 -8.74 3.69 -0.84
CA VAL A 182 -7.67 4.60 -1.30
C VAL A 182 -7.96 6.06 -0.91
N PRO A 183 -9.17 6.61 -1.11
CA PRO A 183 -9.47 7.97 -0.68
C PRO A 183 -9.26 8.21 0.82
N GLN A 184 -9.65 7.25 1.66
CA GLN A 184 -9.55 7.31 3.12
C GLN A 184 -8.10 7.21 3.58
N ALA A 185 -7.32 6.33 2.95
CA ALA A 185 -5.88 6.19 3.19
C ALA A 185 -5.12 7.48 2.83
N LEU A 186 -5.45 8.09 1.68
CA LEU A 186 -4.84 9.35 1.25
C LEU A 186 -5.27 10.53 2.14
N PHE A 187 -6.54 10.61 2.52
CA PHE A 187 -7.04 11.65 3.43
C PHE A 187 -6.34 11.62 4.79
N THR A 188 -6.23 10.44 5.40
CA THR A 188 -5.54 10.27 6.70
C THR A 188 -4.07 10.67 6.64
N PHE A 189 -3.42 10.52 5.47
CA PHE A 189 -2.10 11.08 5.21
C PHE A 189 -2.15 12.60 5.09
N LEU A 190 -3.09 13.16 4.32
CA LEU A 190 -3.18 14.60 4.08
C LEU A 190 -3.34 15.40 5.38
N ILE A 191 -4.07 14.89 6.37
CA ILE A 191 -4.27 15.58 7.66
C ILE A 191 -3.16 15.31 8.70
N SER A 192 -2.16 14.48 8.39
CA SER A 192 -1.14 14.10 9.36
C SER A 192 -0.03 15.13 9.57
N ASP A 193 0.71 15.02 10.68
CA ASP A 193 1.88 15.89 10.94
C ASP A 193 3.22 15.15 10.83
N SER A 194 3.20 13.81 10.81
CA SER A 194 4.41 12.98 10.74
C SER A 194 4.08 11.59 10.16
N PHE A 195 5.12 10.82 9.86
CA PHE A 195 4.97 9.42 9.44
C PHE A 195 4.15 8.59 10.44
N GLU A 196 4.48 8.69 11.74
CA GLU A 196 3.76 7.95 12.78
C GLU A 196 2.32 8.44 12.95
N ASP A 197 2.08 9.76 12.99
CA ASP A 197 0.73 10.30 13.10
C ASP A 197 -0.14 9.89 11.89
N SER A 198 0.45 9.81 10.68
CA SER A 198 -0.23 9.33 9.48
C SER A 198 -0.75 7.90 9.64
N LEU A 199 0.07 6.99 10.17
CA LEU A 199 -0.34 5.61 10.43
C LEU A 199 -1.36 5.52 11.57
N ARG A 200 -1.24 6.36 12.60
CA ARG A 200 -2.22 6.44 13.69
C ARG A 200 -3.57 6.94 13.17
N ASN A 201 -3.59 7.93 12.28
CA ASN A 201 -4.81 8.40 11.61
C ASN A 201 -5.48 7.26 10.84
N ALA A 202 -4.69 6.54 10.03
CA ALA A 202 -5.15 5.40 9.23
C ALA A 202 -5.80 4.31 10.10
N VAL A 203 -5.10 3.82 11.13
CA VAL A 203 -5.65 2.78 12.03
C VAL A 203 -6.87 3.28 12.79
N CYS A 204 -6.86 4.54 13.25
CA CYS A 204 -7.94 5.12 14.06
C CYS A 204 -9.28 5.14 13.33
N ILE A 205 -9.29 5.37 12.01
CA ILE A 205 -10.55 5.34 11.24
C ILE A 205 -11.05 3.91 10.99
N GLY A 206 -10.25 2.88 11.28
CA GLY A 206 -10.60 1.47 11.13
C GLY A 206 -10.84 1.05 9.67
N GLY A 207 -11.70 0.06 9.46
CA GLY A 207 -11.90 -0.57 8.16
C GLY A 207 -10.88 -1.68 7.91
N ASP A 208 -10.48 -1.84 6.65
CA ASP A 208 -9.43 -2.77 6.23
C ASP A 208 -8.05 -2.22 6.63
N SER A 209 -7.71 -2.39 7.91
CA SER A 209 -6.76 -1.52 8.62
C SER A 209 -5.31 -1.69 8.18
N ASP A 210 -4.89 -2.90 7.82
CA ASP A 210 -3.59 -3.17 7.21
C ASP A 210 -3.49 -2.54 5.82
N THR A 211 -4.45 -2.79 4.94
CA THR A 211 -4.44 -2.22 3.58
C THR A 211 -4.51 -0.70 3.57
N LEU A 212 -5.39 -0.14 4.40
CA LEU A 212 -5.52 1.30 4.54
C LEU A 212 -4.22 1.92 5.04
N ALA A 213 -3.61 1.34 6.07
CA ALA A 213 -2.34 1.79 6.61
C ALA A 213 -1.17 1.56 5.64
N ALA A 214 -1.18 0.51 4.81
CA ALA A 214 -0.16 0.23 3.80
C ALA A 214 -0.18 1.29 2.69
N VAL A 215 -1.36 1.63 2.15
CA VAL A 215 -1.51 2.70 1.15
C VAL A 215 -1.11 4.05 1.76
N ASN A 216 -1.55 4.34 2.98
CA ASN A 216 -1.18 5.56 3.70
C ASN A 216 0.34 5.65 3.93
N GLY A 217 0.93 4.60 4.49
CA GLY A 217 2.33 4.50 4.84
C GLY A 217 3.26 4.63 3.63
N ALA A 218 2.83 4.13 2.46
CA ALA A 218 3.55 4.31 1.20
C ALA A 218 3.77 5.79 0.86
N VAL A 219 2.71 6.59 0.97
CA VAL A 219 2.75 8.04 0.68
C VAL A 219 3.46 8.79 1.80
N ALA A 220 3.20 8.42 3.05
CA ALA A 220 3.82 9.04 4.21
C ALA A 220 5.34 8.85 4.22
N GLU A 221 5.88 7.68 3.87
CA GLU A 221 7.33 7.46 3.71
C GLU A 221 7.92 8.39 2.65
N ALA A 222 7.25 8.51 1.49
CA ALA A 222 7.74 9.35 0.40
C ALA A 222 7.74 10.84 0.78
N PHE A 223 6.81 11.28 1.63
CA PHE A 223 6.67 12.68 2.04
C PHE A 223 7.55 13.04 3.24
N TYR A 224 7.54 12.22 4.30
CA TYR A 224 8.19 12.51 5.58
C TYR A 224 9.54 11.81 5.76
N GLY A 225 9.78 10.72 5.03
CA GLY A 225 10.73 9.70 5.45
C GLY A 225 10.22 8.89 6.66
N ILE A 226 11.01 7.92 7.11
CA ILE A 226 10.66 7.04 8.24
C ILE A 226 11.66 7.28 9.38
N PRO A 227 11.22 7.56 10.62
CA PRO A 227 12.11 7.60 11.78
C PRO A 227 12.93 6.30 11.95
N ARG A 228 14.22 6.41 12.28
CA ARG A 228 15.15 5.26 12.32
C ARG A 228 14.74 4.18 13.32
N ASP A 229 14.18 4.58 14.45
CA ASP A 229 13.69 3.67 15.49
C ASP A 229 12.50 2.85 14.99
N ILE A 230 11.57 3.46 14.24
CA ILE A 230 10.46 2.77 13.59
C ILE A 230 10.99 1.80 12.53
N GLN A 231 11.95 2.22 11.70
CA GLN A 231 12.59 1.33 10.72
C GLN A 231 13.17 0.10 11.42
N ASN A 232 14.03 0.29 12.42
CA ASN A 232 14.72 -0.80 13.11
C ASN A 232 13.75 -1.80 13.75
N LYS A 233 12.66 -1.32 14.36
CA LYS A 233 11.61 -2.17 14.93
C LYS A 233 10.87 -2.95 13.85
N ALA A 234 10.57 -2.33 12.71
CA ALA A 234 9.85 -2.96 11.62
C ALA A 234 10.66 -4.08 10.94
N LEU A 235 11.99 -3.93 10.84
CA LEU A 235 12.86 -4.93 10.23
C LEU A 235 12.82 -6.29 10.95
N VAL A 236 12.46 -6.33 12.23
CA VAL A 236 12.36 -7.57 13.02
C VAL A 236 11.22 -8.48 12.54
N PHE A 237 10.22 -7.92 11.86
CA PHE A 237 9.08 -8.68 11.31
C PHE A 237 9.39 -9.28 9.93
N LEU A 238 10.53 -8.95 9.33
CA LEU A 238 10.91 -9.40 7.99
C LEU A 238 11.90 -10.56 8.07
N ASP A 239 11.67 -11.61 7.28
CA ASP A 239 12.65 -12.68 7.12
C ASP A 239 13.83 -12.27 6.22
N SER A 240 14.83 -13.15 6.12
CA SER A 240 16.05 -12.90 5.34
C SER A 240 15.79 -12.60 3.86
N THR A 241 14.75 -13.19 3.27
CA THR A 241 14.40 -12.99 1.87
C THR A 241 13.84 -11.59 1.66
N LEU A 242 12.90 -11.17 2.50
CA LEU A 242 12.31 -9.84 2.47
C LEU A 242 13.36 -8.76 2.77
N LEU A 243 14.22 -8.98 3.76
CA LEU A 243 15.32 -8.07 4.10
C LEU A 243 16.30 -7.88 2.93
N ALA A 244 16.62 -8.96 2.21
CA ALA A 244 17.53 -8.87 1.06
C ALA A 244 16.96 -7.98 -0.06
N LEU A 245 15.67 -8.13 -0.40
CA LEU A 245 15.01 -7.28 -1.39
C LEU A 245 14.84 -5.84 -0.91
N LEU A 246 14.53 -5.63 0.37
CA LEU A 246 14.46 -4.29 0.93
C LEU A 246 15.81 -3.56 0.79
N SER A 247 16.91 -4.26 1.08
CA SER A 247 18.25 -3.69 0.91
C SER A 247 18.56 -3.32 -0.54
N GLN A 248 18.15 -4.16 -1.50
CA GLN A 248 18.28 -3.85 -2.94
C GLN A 248 17.45 -2.61 -3.32
N PHE A 249 16.18 -2.54 -2.88
CA PHE A 249 15.31 -1.39 -3.12
C PHE A 249 15.93 -0.11 -2.57
N GLN A 250 16.40 -0.15 -1.33
CA GLN A 250 17.01 1.01 -0.67
C GLN A 250 18.24 1.48 -1.45
N LYS A 251 19.15 0.57 -1.83
CA LYS A 251 20.33 0.91 -2.62
C LYS A 251 19.98 1.54 -3.98
N GLN A 252 18.88 1.09 -4.59
CA GLN A 252 18.48 1.53 -5.92
C GLN A 252 17.77 2.89 -5.91
N TYR A 253 16.89 3.12 -4.93
CA TYR A 253 15.93 4.24 -4.98
C TYR A 253 16.00 5.22 -3.81
N ILE A 254 16.57 4.81 -2.67
CA ILE A 254 16.67 5.67 -1.48
C ILE A 254 18.08 6.26 -1.45
N ARG A 255 18.17 7.59 -1.62
CA ARG A 255 19.43 8.35 -1.60
C ARG A 255 19.60 9.08 -0.28
#